data_AF-A0A9L0IFA0-F1
#
_entry.id   AF-A0A9L0IFA0-F1
#
_cell.length_a   1.000
_cell.length_b   1.000
_cell.length_c   1.000
_cell.angle_alpha   90.00
_cell.angle_beta   90.00
_cell.angle_gamma   90.00
#
_symmetry.space_group_name_H-M   'P 1'
#
loop_
_entity.id
_entity.type
_entity.pdbx_description
1 polymer ?
#
loop_
_entity_poly.entity_id
_entity_poly.type
_entity_poly.pdbx_seq_one_letter_code
_entity_poly.pdbx_strand_id
1 'polypeptide(L)'
;MAQYEEVRVSGFEEFNRAVEQHKGKTIFAYFTGSKDAGGKSWCPDCVQAEPVVQEGLKHVGEGCVFIHCQVGERPYWKDPNNDFRKNLKITAVPTLLKYGTPGLDPAFHFPDVLFCCCCSARACCRRIRFRE
;
A
#
# COMPACT_ATOMS: atom_id res chain seq x y z
N MET A 1 -5.00 10.10 -17.31
CA MET A 1 -4.97 8.67 -17.65
C MET A 1 -4.19 7.97 -16.55
N ALA A 2 -4.68 6.86 -16.00
CA ALA A 2 -3.97 6.19 -14.92
C ALA A 2 -2.64 5.67 -15.45
N GLN A 3 -1.54 6.10 -14.83
CA GLN A 3 -0.17 5.70 -15.20
C GLN A 3 0.22 4.32 -14.63
N TYR A 4 -0.71 3.65 -13.94
CA TYR A 4 -0.51 2.41 -13.22
C TYR A 4 -1.57 1.36 -13.58
N GLU A 5 -1.20 0.08 -13.40
CA GLU A 5 -2.06 -1.08 -13.59
C GLU A 5 -2.64 -1.51 -12.24
N GLU A 6 -3.96 -1.36 -12.01
CA GLU A 6 -4.61 -1.78 -10.77
C GLU A 6 -5.03 -3.26 -10.84
N VAL A 7 -4.61 -4.05 -9.85
CA VAL A 7 -4.96 -5.48 -9.71
C VAL A 7 -5.60 -5.69 -8.35
N ARG A 8 -6.85 -6.15 -8.32
CA ARG A 8 -7.57 -6.44 -7.08
C ARG A 8 -7.52 -7.94 -6.79
N VAL A 9 -7.05 -8.29 -5.60
CA VAL A 9 -6.90 -9.68 -5.15
C VAL A 9 -7.45 -9.86 -3.75
N SER A 10 -7.87 -11.08 -3.43
CA SER A 10 -8.35 -11.45 -2.11
C SER A 10 -7.58 -12.68 -1.60
N GLY A 11 -6.94 -12.54 -0.45
CA GLY A 11 -6.14 -13.60 0.14
C GLY A 11 -4.72 -13.69 -0.39
N PHE A 12 -3.91 -14.48 0.32
CA PHE A 12 -2.47 -14.55 0.11
C PHE A 12 -2.09 -15.26 -1.20
N GLU A 13 -2.82 -16.30 -1.58
CA GLU A 13 -2.54 -17.07 -2.80
C GLU A 13 -2.73 -16.22 -4.06
N GLU A 14 -3.83 -15.48 -4.15
CA GLU A 14 -4.10 -14.58 -5.28
C GLU A 14 -3.08 -13.44 -5.33
N PHE A 15 -2.71 -12.91 -4.17
CA PHE A 15 -1.65 -11.91 -4.07
C PHE A 15 -0.33 -12.44 -4.64
N ASN A 16 0.09 -13.64 -4.25
CA ASN A 16 1.33 -14.22 -4.73
C ASN A 16 1.30 -14.44 -6.25
N ARG A 17 0.18 -14.94 -6.78
CA ARG A 17 -0.03 -15.11 -8.22
C ARG A 17 0.05 -13.78 -8.98
N ALA A 18 -0.57 -12.72 -8.46
CA ALA A 18 -0.49 -11.39 -9.07
C ALA A 18 0.94 -10.84 -9.05
N VAL A 19 1.66 -11.03 -7.95
CA VAL A 19 3.08 -10.65 -7.87
C VAL A 19 3.93 -11.40 -8.91
N GLU A 20 3.70 -12.70 -9.09
CA GLU A 20 4.40 -13.50 -10.08
C GLU A 20 4.09 -13.09 -11.52
N GLN A 21 2.83 -12.77 -11.82
CA GLN A 21 2.39 -12.29 -13.14
C GLN A 21 3.04 -10.96 -13.52
N HIS A 22 3.31 -10.11 -12.54
CA HIS A 22 3.88 -8.78 -12.74
C HIS A 22 5.37 -8.70 -12.37
N LYS A 23 6.04 -9.85 -12.25
CA LYS A 23 7.46 -9.93 -11.92
C LYS A 23 8.29 -9.17 -12.96
N GLY A 24 9.09 -8.23 -12.49
CA GLY A 24 9.92 -7.35 -13.33
C GLY A 24 9.37 -5.93 -13.51
N LYS A 25 8.13 -5.65 -13.06
CA LYS A 25 7.61 -4.28 -12.91
C LYS A 25 7.76 -3.79 -11.47
N THR A 26 7.62 -2.48 -11.26
CA THR A 26 7.50 -1.92 -9.90
C THR A 26 6.11 -2.24 -9.36
N ILE A 27 6.03 -3.05 -8.31
CA ILE A 27 4.75 -3.46 -7.73
C ILE A 27 4.56 -2.74 -6.39
N PHE A 28 3.39 -2.11 -6.21
CA PHE A 28 2.93 -1.55 -4.96
C PHE A 28 1.79 -2.40 -4.43
N ALA A 29 2.02 -3.12 -3.33
CA ALA A 29 1.04 -3.96 -2.67
C ALA A 29 0.37 -3.20 -1.53
N TYR A 30 -0.93 -2.98 -1.63
CA TYR A 30 -1.74 -2.36 -0.60
C TYR A 30 -2.59 -3.42 0.11
N PHE A 31 -2.34 -3.62 1.39
CA PHE A 31 -3.04 -4.58 2.23
C PHE A 31 -4.11 -3.86 3.03
N THR A 32 -5.36 -4.21 2.78
CA THR A 32 -6.53 -3.64 3.45
C THR A 32 -7.45 -4.74 3.99
N GLY A 33 -8.24 -4.41 5.00
CA GLY A 33 -9.30 -5.29 5.50
C GLY A 33 -10.37 -5.52 4.43
N SER A 34 -10.88 -6.77 4.36
CA SER A 34 -11.99 -7.11 3.46
C SER A 34 -13.16 -6.15 3.62
N LYS A 35 -13.74 -5.77 2.49
CA LYS A 35 -14.96 -4.97 2.44
C LYS A 35 -16.16 -5.88 2.68
N ASP A 36 -17.14 -5.39 3.43
CA ASP A 36 -18.43 -6.05 3.55
C ASP A 36 -19.25 -5.93 2.24
N ALA A 37 -20.44 -6.53 2.20
CA ALA A 37 -21.34 -6.41 1.05
C ALA A 37 -21.76 -4.96 0.75
N GLY A 38 -21.60 -4.05 1.73
CA GLY A 38 -21.83 -2.61 1.57
C GLY A 38 -20.60 -1.84 1.07
N GLY A 39 -19.50 -2.53 0.74
CA GLY A 39 -18.26 -1.92 0.27
C GLY A 39 -17.44 -1.24 1.37
N LYS A 40 -17.77 -1.47 2.65
CA LYS A 40 -17.10 -0.85 3.79
C LYS A 40 -16.13 -1.83 4.43
N SER A 41 -14.86 -1.45 4.54
CA SER A 41 -13.90 -2.23 5.31
C SER A 41 -14.25 -2.18 6.80
N TRP A 42 -14.07 -3.31 7.49
CA TRP A 42 -14.25 -3.40 8.95
C TRP A 42 -13.23 -2.55 9.74
N CYS A 43 -12.19 -2.06 9.07
CA CYS A 43 -11.15 -1.20 9.63
C CYS A 43 -11.40 0.26 9.24
N PRO A 44 -11.60 1.18 10.21
CA PRO A 44 -11.83 2.60 9.92
C PRO A 44 -10.59 3.27 9.29
N ASP A 45 -9.38 2.89 9.72
CA ASP A 45 -8.12 3.41 9.18
C ASP A 45 -7.96 3.08 7.69
N CYS A 46 -8.41 1.89 7.27
CA CYS A 46 -8.41 1.50 5.86
C CYS A 46 -9.31 2.41 5.01
N VAL A 47 -10.49 2.79 5.54
CA VAL A 47 -11.41 3.69 4.83
C VAL A 47 -10.83 5.10 4.71
N GLN A 48 -10.12 5.59 5.74
CA GLN A 48 -9.47 6.90 5.70
C GLN A 48 -8.21 6.92 4.84
N ALA A 49 -7.46 5.82 4.78
CA ALA A 49 -6.23 5.72 4.01
C ALA A 49 -6.47 5.52 2.51
N GLU A 50 -7.58 4.88 2.11
CA GLU A 50 -7.91 4.64 0.70
C GLU A 50 -7.81 5.90 -0.19
N PRO A 51 -8.44 7.05 0.15
CA PRO A 51 -8.29 8.26 -0.66
C PRO A 51 -6.86 8.81 -0.68
N VAL A 52 -6.11 8.69 0.41
CA VAL A 52 -4.71 9.15 0.50
C VAL A 52 -3.80 8.34 -0.42
N VAL A 53 -3.99 7.01 -0.43
CA VAL A 53 -3.24 6.12 -1.32
C VAL A 53 -3.60 6.39 -2.77
N GLN A 54 -4.89 6.55 -3.08
CA GLN A 54 -5.36 6.89 -4.43
C GLN A 54 -4.80 8.22 -4.94
N GLU A 55 -4.69 9.23 -4.08
CA GLU A 55 -4.01 10.50 -4.39
C GLU A 55 -2.51 10.31 -4.63
N GLY A 56 -1.84 9.51 -3.80
CA GLY A 56 -0.43 9.16 -3.96
C GLY A 56 -0.14 8.45 -5.29
N LEU A 57 -1.02 7.55 -5.73
CA LEU A 57 -0.89 6.83 -6.99
C LEU A 57 -0.94 7.73 -8.23
N LYS A 58 -1.53 8.94 -8.14
CA LYS A 58 -1.49 9.92 -9.24
C LYS A 58 -0.08 10.46 -9.51
N HIS A 59 0.83 10.34 -8.54
CA HIS A 59 2.20 10.82 -8.61
C HIS A 59 3.21 9.70 -8.91
N VAL A 60 2.73 8.45 -9.02
CA VAL A 60 3.56 7.30 -9.36
C VAL A 60 3.86 7.31 -10.86
N GLY A 61 5.13 7.07 -11.20
CA GLY A 61 5.59 7.03 -12.59
C GLY A 61 4.96 5.88 -13.40
N GLU A 62 5.01 6.03 -14.73
CA GLU A 62 4.40 5.10 -15.67
C GLU A 62 4.95 3.66 -15.54
N GLY A 63 4.06 2.67 -15.68
CA GLY A 63 4.42 1.26 -15.72
C GLY A 63 4.50 0.55 -14.36
N CYS A 64 4.01 1.20 -13.30
CA CYS A 64 3.87 0.57 -11.99
C CYS A 64 2.58 -0.27 -11.91
N VAL A 65 2.60 -1.33 -11.11
CA VAL A 65 1.45 -2.18 -10.83
C VAL A 65 1.01 -1.95 -9.39
N PHE A 66 -0.25 -1.61 -9.19
CA PHE A 66 -0.84 -1.43 -7.87
C PHE A 66 -1.73 -2.65 -7.55
N ILE A 67 -1.27 -3.48 -6.61
CA ILE A 67 -2.01 -4.65 -6.14
C ILE A 67 -2.80 -4.27 -4.89
N HIS A 68 -4.11 -4.18 -5.02
CA HIS A 68 -5.03 -3.98 -3.91
C HIS A 68 -5.44 -5.35 -3.33
N CYS A 69 -4.81 -5.73 -2.23
CA CYS A 69 -4.99 -7.01 -1.57
C CYS A 69 -5.92 -6.91 -0.35
N GLN A 70 -7.04 -7.64 -0.41
CA GLN A 70 -7.90 -7.84 0.75
C GLN A 70 -7.35 -8.96 1.61
N VAL A 71 -6.98 -8.65 2.86
CA VAL A 71 -6.43 -9.64 3.80
C VAL A 71 -7.49 -10.58 4.38
N GLY A 72 -8.77 -10.36 4.07
CA GLY A 72 -9.90 -11.10 4.61
C GLY A 72 -10.58 -10.40 5.79
N GLU A 73 -11.34 -11.17 6.55
CA GLU A 73 -12.11 -10.66 7.68
C GLU A 73 -11.25 -10.36 8.90
N ARG A 74 -11.75 -9.50 9.79
CA ARG A 74 -11.11 -9.14 11.06
C ARG A 74 -10.64 -10.34 11.91
N PRO A 75 -11.41 -11.43 12.10
CA PRO A 75 -10.94 -12.59 12.86
C PRO A 75 -9.71 -13.26 12.24
N TYR A 76 -9.68 -13.42 10.91
CA TYR A 76 -8.51 -13.98 10.21
C TYR A 76 -7.27 -13.07 10.37
N TRP A 77 -7.45 -11.75 10.24
CA TRP A 77 -6.34 -10.80 10.42
C TRP A 77 -5.74 -10.78 11.83
N LYS A 78 -6.58 -11.00 12.85
CA LYS A 78 -6.15 -11.07 14.26
C LYS A 78 -5.31 -12.31 14.56
N ASP A 79 -5.44 -13.37 13.78
CA ASP A 79 -4.65 -14.58 13.98
C ASP A 79 -3.16 -14.28 13.69
N PRO A 80 -2.25 -14.44 14.67
CA PRO A 80 -0.81 -14.27 14.43
C PRO A 80 -0.25 -15.30 13.44
N ASN A 81 -0.95 -16.41 13.21
CA ASN A 81 -0.56 -17.48 12.31
C ASN A 81 -0.99 -17.27 10.85
N ASN A 82 -1.61 -16.15 10.52
CA ASN A 82 -2.04 -15.87 9.16
C ASN A 82 -0.85 -15.74 8.18
N ASP A 83 -1.11 -16.03 6.90
CA ASP A 83 -0.08 -16.09 5.87
C ASP A 83 0.59 -14.72 5.63
N PHE A 84 -0.14 -13.63 5.81
CA PHE A 84 0.39 -12.27 5.66
C PHE A 84 1.41 -11.92 6.75
N ARG A 85 1.16 -12.31 8.01
CA ARG A 85 2.05 -12.08 9.14
C ARG A 85 3.27 -13.00 9.07
N LYS A 86 3.08 -14.26 8.69
CA LYS A 86 4.18 -15.23 8.58
C LYS A 86 5.11 -14.95 7.41
N ASN A 87 4.55 -14.76 6.22
CA ASN A 87 5.34 -14.65 5.00
C ASN A 87 5.77 -13.21 4.71
N LEU A 88 4.89 -12.23 4.93
CA LEU A 88 5.14 -10.81 4.59
C LEU A 88 5.46 -9.94 5.81
N LYS A 89 5.38 -10.50 7.04
CA LYS A 89 5.64 -9.79 8.31
C LYS A 89 4.83 -8.51 8.49
N ILE A 90 3.63 -8.46 7.90
CA ILE A 90 2.75 -7.30 8.00
C ILE A 90 2.10 -7.29 9.38
N THR A 91 2.40 -6.29 10.19
CA THR A 91 1.91 -6.22 11.57
C THR A 91 0.57 -5.49 11.71
N ALA A 92 0.29 -4.55 10.80
CA ALA A 92 -0.90 -3.69 10.82
C ALA A 92 -1.52 -3.54 9.42
N VAL A 93 -2.81 -3.17 9.37
CA VAL A 93 -3.50 -2.69 8.16
C VAL A 93 -4.11 -1.32 8.48
N PRO A 94 -4.18 -0.38 7.52
CA PRO A 94 -3.72 -0.50 6.13
C PRO A 94 -2.18 -0.44 6.01
N THR A 95 -1.58 -1.28 5.16
CA THR A 95 -0.13 -1.24 4.88
C THR A 95 0.10 -1.14 3.37
N LEU A 96 0.97 -0.21 2.95
CA LEU A 96 1.43 -0.09 1.58
C LEU A 96 2.90 -0.53 1.50
N LEU A 97 3.17 -1.57 0.71
CA LEU A 97 4.48 -2.18 0.53
C LEU A 97 4.92 -2.00 -0.92
N LYS A 98 6.16 -1.54 -1.14
CA LYS A 98 6.78 -1.56 -2.46
C LYS A 98 7.56 -2.87 -2.65
N TYR A 99 7.12 -3.73 -3.55
CA TYR A 99 7.75 -5.02 -3.84
C TYR A 99 8.86 -4.85 -4.88
N GLY A 100 9.99 -5.56 -4.70
CA GLY A 100 11.08 -5.61 -5.69
C GLY A 100 12.19 -4.56 -5.54
N THR A 101 12.21 -3.75 -4.49
CA THR A 101 13.39 -2.91 -4.18
C THR A 101 14.25 -3.63 -3.12
N PRO A 102 15.52 -3.98 -3.40
CA PRO A 102 16.44 -4.53 -2.39
C PRO A 102 16.85 -3.40 -1.44
N GLY A 103 15.96 -3.08 -0.50
CA GLY A 103 16.10 -1.94 0.40
C GLY A 103 14.80 -1.76 1.16
N LEU A 104 14.60 -2.60 2.18
CA LEU A 104 13.58 -2.39 3.18
C LEU A 104 13.91 -1.12 3.95
N ASP A 105 13.41 0.01 3.48
CA ASP A 105 12.97 1.06 4.40
C ASP A 105 11.47 0.86 4.60
N PRO A 106 11.04 0.28 5.75
CA PRO A 106 9.62 0.23 6.15
C PRO A 106 9.01 1.64 6.36
N ALA A 107 9.79 2.69 6.11
CA ALA A 107 9.35 4.06 6.00
C ALA A 107 9.32 4.47 4.51
N PHE A 108 8.27 4.07 3.78
CA PHE A 108 7.69 5.03 2.85
C PHE A 108 6.99 6.11 3.70
N HIS A 109 7.82 6.87 4.43
CA HIS A 109 7.42 8.15 4.97
C HIS A 109 7.19 9.01 3.73
N PHE A 110 5.93 9.20 3.37
CA PHE A 110 5.53 10.33 2.53
C PHE A 110 6.25 11.55 3.11
N PRO A 111 7.21 12.19 2.41
CA PRO A 111 7.81 13.39 2.94
C PRO A 111 6.82 14.58 2.94
N ASP A 112 5.59 14.43 2.41
CA ASP A 112 4.72 15.57 2.13
C ASP A 112 3.22 15.34 2.39
N VAL A 113 2.82 14.57 3.41
CA VAL A 113 1.49 14.77 4.02
C VAL A 113 1.57 14.68 5.55
N LEU A 114 2.35 15.60 6.13
CA LEU A 114 2.18 16.00 7.52
C LEU A 114 0.99 16.96 7.58
N PHE A 115 -0.16 16.48 8.04
CA PHE A 115 -1.11 17.29 8.80
C PHE A 115 -1.93 16.34 9.69
N CYS A 116 -1.36 15.79 10.76
CA CYS A 116 -1.20 16.43 12.08
C CYS A 116 -1.47 17.94 12.12
N CYS A 117 -2.62 18.30 12.68
CA CYS A 117 -2.86 19.60 13.32
C CYS A 117 -1.63 20.06 14.13
N CYS A 118 -1.29 21.35 14.00
CA CYS A 118 -0.24 22.08 14.71
C CYS A 118 1.20 21.87 14.21
N CYS A 119 1.65 22.71 13.27
CA CYS A 119 2.62 23.77 13.58
C CYS A 119 2.89 24.67 12.37
N SER A 120 2.81 25.98 12.60
CA SER A 120 3.15 27.04 11.67
C SER A 120 4.67 27.15 11.52
N ALA A 121 5.24 26.88 10.34
CA ALA A 121 6.43 27.58 9.81
C ALA A 121 6.84 27.05 8.43
N ARG A 122 7.13 27.99 7.53
CA ARG A 122 7.65 27.82 6.18
C ARG A 122 9.08 27.27 6.20
N ALA A 123 9.39 26.38 5.25
CA ALA A 123 10.63 26.29 4.45
C ALA A 123 11.20 24.86 4.37
N CYS A 124 10.95 24.17 3.25
CA CYS A 124 11.94 23.26 2.67
C CYS A 124 11.63 22.93 1.21
N CYS A 125 11.75 23.93 0.34
CA CYS A 125 11.81 23.70 -1.10
C CYS A 125 13.29 23.67 -1.49
N ARG A 126 13.87 22.48 -1.76
CA ARG A 126 14.97 22.27 -2.73
C ARG A 126 15.47 20.81 -2.80
N ARG A 127 15.53 20.34 -4.05
CA ARG A 127 16.53 19.41 -4.65
C ARG A 127 16.38 17.91 -4.39
N ILE A 128 15.62 17.26 -5.28
CA ILE A 128 15.84 15.86 -5.67
C ILE A 128 16.63 15.86 -6.97
N ARG A 129 17.90 15.43 -6.91
CA ARG A 129 18.71 15.02 -8.07
C ARG A 129 18.60 13.49 -8.16
N PHE A 130 17.98 13.00 -9.23
CA PHE A 130 18.17 11.62 -9.70
C PHE A 130 19.61 11.49 -10.20
N ARG A 131 20.30 10.41 -9.83
CA ARG A 131 21.61 10.05 -10.35
C ARG A 131 21.44 8.77 -11.17
N GLU A 132 21.94 8.84 -12.41
CA GLU A 132 22.14 7.71 -13.33
C GLU A 132 23.15 6.70 -12.80
#